data_AF-A0A1M6JNX1-F1
#
_entry.id   AF-A0A1M6JNX1-F1
#
_cell.length_a   1.000
_cell.length_b   1.000
_cell.length_c   1.000
_cell.angle_alpha   90.00
_cell.angle_beta   90.00
_cell.angle_gamma   90.00
#
_symmetry.space_group_name_H-M   'P 1'
#
loop_
_entity.id
_entity.type
_entity.pdbx_description
1 polymer ?
#
loop_
_entity_poly.entity_id
_entity_poly.type
_entity_poly.pdbx_seq_one_letter_code
_entity_poly.pdbx_strand_id
1 'polypeptide(L)'
;MEIKLTEGKKELFKVCKPWFNDEGFIFQSKRPVSFIKENEDIIVRLGFTFTLRSNTHSGTVFHIGFKKVENIILEIGLPNRDLSKIALGDDYLDTIFDNDFVNTYKQIKFNVDFSTIEGFRQWAHLIVDYAQGPGQAFIDTYSYLPNVLKEMDRLEAEGKYWKEILVGLADYDFRGLIISKLCSDPYFEEKVASRDEVFYKVPQLKDWIPYYNKLKERLKTIEPLYPYYKNV
;
A
#
# COMPACT_ATOMS: atom_id res chain seq x y z
N MET A 1 30.78 -18.01 -11.15
CA MET A 1 29.81 -19.08 -10.84
C MET A 1 28.58 -18.40 -10.29
N GLU A 2 27.46 -18.48 -11.00
CA GLU A 2 26.21 -17.83 -10.61
C GLU A 2 25.59 -18.59 -9.43
N ILE A 3 25.19 -17.87 -8.37
CA ILE A 3 24.63 -18.49 -7.18
C ILE A 3 23.21 -19.04 -7.45
N LYS A 4 22.76 -20.03 -6.66
CA LYS A 4 21.35 -20.42 -6.72
C LYS A 4 20.48 -19.36 -6.04
N LEU A 5 19.34 -19.01 -6.64
CA LEU A 5 18.37 -18.08 -6.04
C LEU A 5 17.93 -18.50 -4.62
N THR A 6 17.89 -19.80 -4.34
CA THR A 6 17.60 -20.32 -2.99
C THR A 6 18.69 -20.00 -1.97
N GLU A 7 19.95 -19.94 -2.38
CA GLU A 7 21.08 -19.55 -1.53
C GLU A 7 21.07 -18.04 -1.28
N GLY A 8 20.85 -17.24 -2.33
CA GLY A 8 20.70 -15.79 -2.20
C GLY A 8 19.55 -15.40 -1.25
N LYS A 9 18.38 -16.02 -1.38
CA LYS A 9 17.24 -15.81 -0.46
C LYS A 9 17.57 -16.16 0.99
N LYS A 10 18.30 -17.26 1.22
CA LYS A 10 18.72 -17.66 2.57
C LYS A 10 19.61 -16.59 3.17
N GLU A 11 20.55 -16.04 2.40
CA GLU A 11 21.43 -14.98 2.88
C GLU A 11 20.66 -13.68 3.16
N LEU A 12 19.79 -13.26 2.24
CA LEU A 12 18.93 -12.09 2.40
C LEU A 12 18.18 -12.14 3.74
N PHE A 13 17.44 -13.23 3.97
CA PHE A 13 16.61 -13.36 5.17
C PHE A 13 17.41 -13.67 6.43
N LYS A 14 18.62 -14.23 6.32
CA LYS A 14 19.53 -14.35 7.46
C LYS A 14 19.90 -12.98 8.03
N VAL A 15 20.03 -11.96 7.17
CA VAL A 15 20.43 -10.62 7.55
C VAL A 15 19.26 -9.75 7.98
N CYS A 16 18.16 -9.69 7.21
CA CYS A 16 17.07 -8.76 7.53
C CYS A 16 16.08 -9.30 8.57
N LYS A 17 15.83 -10.61 8.63
CA LYS A 17 14.82 -11.20 9.52
C LYS A 17 15.05 -10.90 11.02
N PRO A 18 16.28 -10.93 11.56
CA PRO A 18 16.51 -10.58 12.96
C PRO A 18 15.95 -9.20 13.32
N TRP A 19 16.29 -8.16 12.55
CA TRP A 19 15.79 -6.81 12.81
C TRP A 19 14.25 -6.72 12.72
N PHE A 20 13.65 -7.26 11.64
CA PHE A 20 12.19 -7.25 11.51
C PHE A 20 11.47 -7.98 12.65
N ASN A 21 12.03 -9.12 13.10
CA ASN A 21 11.47 -9.86 14.23
C ASN A 21 11.55 -9.05 15.54
N ASP A 22 12.68 -8.37 15.78
CA ASP A 22 12.88 -7.52 16.96
C ASP A 22 11.89 -6.33 16.98
N GLU A 23 11.56 -5.79 15.81
CA GLU A 23 10.52 -4.76 15.62
C GLU A 23 9.09 -5.30 15.64
N GLY A 24 8.90 -6.61 15.88
CA GLY A 24 7.59 -7.24 16.00
C GLY A 24 6.91 -7.58 14.67
N PHE A 25 7.63 -7.60 13.55
CA PHE A 25 7.12 -8.13 12.29
C PHE A 25 7.20 -9.66 12.27
N ILE A 26 6.19 -10.29 11.69
CA ILE A 26 6.10 -11.72 11.43
C ILE A 26 6.54 -11.98 9.98
N PHE A 27 7.42 -12.95 9.79
CA PHE A 27 7.84 -13.39 8.47
C PHE A 27 6.85 -14.40 7.86
N GLN A 28 6.26 -14.05 6.72
CA GLN A 28 5.42 -14.91 5.91
C GLN A 28 6.19 -15.43 4.68
N SER A 29 6.35 -16.75 4.59
CA SER A 29 7.04 -17.41 3.48
C SER A 29 6.12 -17.77 2.30
N LYS A 30 4.79 -17.73 2.49
CA LYS A 30 3.80 -17.88 1.42
C LYS A 30 3.89 -16.68 0.47
N ARG A 31 3.55 -16.85 -0.81
CA ARG A 31 3.56 -15.73 -1.77
C ARG A 31 2.38 -14.78 -1.50
N PRO A 32 2.61 -13.44 -1.49
CA PRO A 32 3.92 -12.79 -1.58
C PRO A 32 4.73 -12.96 -0.29
N VAL A 33 6.02 -13.32 -0.43
CA VAL A 33 6.93 -13.44 0.72
C VAL A 33 7.01 -12.06 1.36
N SER A 34 6.82 -11.95 2.67
CA SER A 34 6.67 -10.65 3.31
C SER A 34 7.05 -10.63 4.78
N PHE A 35 7.34 -9.43 5.28
CA PHE A 35 7.27 -9.10 6.69
C PHE A 35 5.95 -8.36 6.94
N ILE A 36 5.22 -8.78 7.98
CA ILE A 36 3.91 -8.24 8.32
C ILE A 36 3.86 -7.87 9.79
N LYS A 37 3.40 -6.66 10.11
CA LYS A 37 3.08 -6.23 11.47
C LYS A 37 1.66 -5.72 11.48
N GLU A 38 0.84 -6.21 12.40
CA GLU A 38 -0.59 -5.95 12.43
C GLU A 38 -1.01 -5.54 13.83
N ASN A 39 -1.94 -4.59 13.91
CA ASN A 39 -2.69 -4.26 15.12
C ASN A 39 -4.19 -4.25 14.82
N GLU A 40 -5.03 -3.75 15.71
CA GLU A 40 -6.49 -3.76 15.52
C GLU A 40 -6.98 -2.93 14.33
N ASP A 41 -6.24 -1.89 13.94
CA ASP A 41 -6.66 -0.91 12.93
C ASP A 41 -5.99 -1.10 11.57
N ILE A 42 -4.72 -1.50 11.58
CA ILE A 42 -3.87 -1.52 10.38
C ILE A 42 -3.03 -2.79 10.26
N ILE A 43 -2.62 -3.05 9.02
CA ILE A 43 -1.61 -4.04 8.65
C ILE A 43 -0.50 -3.28 7.91
N VAL A 44 0.72 -3.37 8.41
CA VAL A 44 1.94 -2.87 7.77
C VAL A 44 2.68 -4.03 7.13
N ARG A 45 3.03 -3.91 5.85
CA ARG A 45 3.64 -5.00 5.09
C ARG A 45 4.80 -4.52 4.25
N LEU A 46 5.87 -5.32 4.22
CA LEU A 46 6.97 -5.20 3.26
C LEU A 46 7.07 -6.50 2.46
N GLY A 47 6.80 -6.43 1.16
CA GLY A 47 6.70 -7.59 0.27
C GLY A 47 7.95 -7.81 -0.57
N PHE A 48 8.24 -9.06 -0.89
CA PHE A 48 9.32 -9.46 -1.78
C PHE A 48 8.79 -10.23 -2.98
N THR A 49 9.18 -9.80 -4.17
CA THR A 49 8.99 -10.56 -5.42
C THR A 49 10.33 -11.03 -5.93
N PHE A 50 10.47 -12.36 -6.03
CA PHE A 50 11.66 -13.00 -6.56
C PHE A 50 11.38 -13.60 -7.93
N THR A 51 12.00 -13.04 -8.95
CA THR A 51 11.99 -13.51 -10.34
C THR A 51 13.13 -14.48 -10.63
N LEU A 52 13.05 -15.24 -11.71
CA LEU A 52 14.17 -16.10 -12.18
C LEU A 52 15.30 -15.28 -12.82
N ARG A 53 15.01 -14.10 -13.35
CA ARG A 53 16.02 -13.13 -13.81
C ARG A 53 16.51 -12.32 -12.61
N SER A 54 17.83 -12.24 -12.45
CA SER A 54 18.51 -11.71 -11.26
C SER A 54 18.28 -10.21 -11.05
N ASN A 55 18.11 -9.42 -12.11
CA ASN A 55 17.90 -7.97 -12.03
C ASN A 55 16.44 -7.52 -11.82
N THR A 56 15.46 -8.44 -11.86
CA THR A 56 14.03 -8.09 -11.73
C THR A 56 13.43 -8.47 -10.38
N HIS A 57 14.26 -8.85 -9.40
CA HIS A 57 13.79 -8.97 -8.03
C HIS A 57 13.23 -7.61 -7.57
N SER A 58 12.20 -7.60 -6.73
CA SER A 58 11.73 -6.38 -6.06
C SER A 58 11.49 -6.63 -4.58
N GLY A 59 11.86 -5.64 -3.78
CA GLY A 59 11.36 -5.47 -2.42
C GLY A 59 10.46 -4.25 -2.55
N THR A 60 9.18 -4.42 -2.27
CA THR A 60 8.29 -3.26 -2.24
C THR A 60 8.64 -2.49 -0.99
N VAL A 61 8.55 -1.18 -1.08
CA VAL A 61 8.50 -0.27 0.06
C VAL A 61 7.41 -0.72 1.05
N PHE A 62 7.27 -0.05 2.20
CA PHE A 62 6.16 -0.36 3.09
C PHE A 62 4.81 -0.04 2.45
N HIS A 63 3.87 -0.93 2.71
CA HIS A 63 2.44 -0.78 2.44
C HIS A 63 1.68 -0.75 3.76
N ILE A 64 0.60 0.02 3.82
CA ILE A 64 -0.32 0.03 4.97
C ILE A 64 -1.72 -0.25 4.46
N GLY A 65 -2.34 -1.30 4.99
CA GLY A 65 -3.76 -1.61 4.84
C GLY A 65 -4.53 -1.13 6.05
N PHE A 66 -5.42 -0.16 5.88
CA PHE A 66 -6.36 0.26 6.90
C PHE A 66 -7.57 -0.67 6.89
N LYS A 67 -7.71 -1.50 7.92
CA LYS A 67 -8.72 -2.57 7.95
C LYS A 67 -10.14 -2.05 7.72
N LYS A 68 -10.48 -0.90 8.30
CA LYS A 68 -11.80 -0.29 8.09
C LYS A 68 -12.05 0.10 6.63
N VAL A 69 -11.06 0.70 5.97
CA VAL A 69 -11.14 1.08 4.56
C VAL A 69 -11.26 -0.16 3.69
N GLU A 70 -10.38 -1.13 3.90
CA GLU A 70 -10.30 -2.31 3.06
C GLU A 70 -11.48 -3.27 3.25
N ASN A 71 -12.05 -3.37 4.46
CA ASN A 71 -13.29 -4.12 4.68
C ASN A 71 -14.45 -3.55 3.86
N ILE A 72 -14.53 -2.22 3.72
CA ILE A 72 -15.55 -1.59 2.88
C ILE A 72 -15.28 -1.89 1.39
N ILE A 73 -14.01 -1.90 0.95
CA ILE A 73 -13.65 -2.34 -0.41
C ILE A 73 -14.09 -3.79 -0.65
N LEU A 74 -13.89 -4.68 0.33
CA LEU A 74 -14.35 -6.08 0.25
C LEU A 74 -15.87 -6.20 0.13
N GLU A 75 -16.64 -5.40 0.90
CA GLU A 75 -18.10 -5.35 0.82
C GLU A 75 -18.60 -4.91 -0.58
N ILE A 76 -17.91 -3.95 -1.20
CA ILE A 76 -18.28 -3.39 -2.51
C ILE A 76 -17.91 -4.36 -3.65
N GLY A 77 -16.73 -4.96 -3.56
CA GLY A 77 -16.10 -5.75 -4.61
C GLY A 77 -15.38 -4.90 -5.68
N LEU A 78 -14.70 -5.57 -6.61
CA LEU A 78 -14.01 -4.92 -7.73
C LEU A 78 -14.29 -5.67 -9.05
N PRO A 79 -14.43 -4.97 -10.19
CA PRO A 79 -14.79 -5.60 -11.47
C PRO A 79 -13.74 -6.59 -11.98
N ASN A 80 -12.47 -6.34 -11.66
CA ASN A 80 -11.33 -7.04 -12.28
C ASN A 80 -10.51 -7.87 -11.28
N ARG A 81 -11.04 -8.09 -10.06
CA ARG A 81 -10.31 -8.82 -9.01
C ARG A 81 -11.27 -9.65 -8.17
N ASP A 82 -11.03 -10.96 -8.14
CA ASP A 82 -11.66 -11.85 -7.16
C ASP A 82 -11.03 -11.62 -5.77
N LEU A 83 -11.84 -11.18 -4.82
CA LEU A 83 -11.44 -10.86 -3.45
C LEU A 83 -11.73 -12.00 -2.46
N SER A 84 -12.24 -13.15 -2.93
CA SER A 84 -12.61 -14.29 -2.08
C SER A 84 -11.48 -14.76 -1.17
N LYS A 85 -10.23 -14.78 -1.66
CA LYS A 85 -9.06 -15.16 -0.87
C LYS A 85 -8.73 -14.18 0.26
N ILE A 86 -9.02 -12.90 0.06
CA ILE A 86 -8.83 -11.87 1.10
C ILE A 86 -9.90 -12.06 2.18
N ALA A 87 -11.13 -12.36 1.79
CA ALA A 87 -12.21 -12.66 2.74
C ALA A 87 -11.93 -13.92 3.59
N LEU A 88 -11.09 -14.84 3.11
CA LEU A 88 -10.62 -16.01 3.84
C LEU A 88 -9.38 -15.75 4.71
N GLY A 89 -8.83 -14.53 4.69
CA GLY A 89 -7.61 -14.16 5.42
C GLY A 89 -6.31 -14.69 4.80
N ASP A 90 -6.35 -15.18 3.56
CA ASP A 90 -5.19 -15.72 2.85
C ASP A 90 -4.34 -14.64 2.15
N ASP A 91 -4.88 -13.42 2.03
CA ASP A 91 -4.26 -12.27 1.39
C ASP A 91 -4.79 -10.98 2.02
N TYR A 92 -4.14 -9.85 1.77
CA TYR A 92 -4.51 -8.55 2.33
C TYR A 92 -4.64 -7.50 1.23
N LEU A 93 -5.52 -6.53 1.45
CA LEU A 93 -5.53 -5.31 0.65
C LEU A 93 -4.67 -4.27 1.35
N ASP A 94 -3.92 -3.54 0.52
CA ASP A 94 -3.20 -2.36 0.94
C ASP A 94 -4.06 -1.12 0.60
N THR A 95 -4.01 -0.12 1.47
CA THR A 95 -4.66 1.19 1.25
C THR A 95 -3.68 2.16 0.64
N ILE A 96 -2.47 2.21 1.18
CA ILE A 96 -1.40 3.12 0.78
C ILE A 96 -0.06 2.38 0.67
N PHE A 97 0.89 3.02 0.01
CA PHE A 97 2.27 2.56 -0.09
C PHE A 97 3.21 3.75 -0.23
N ASP A 98 4.46 3.58 0.19
CA ASP A 98 5.49 4.62 0.16
C ASP A 98 6.03 4.85 -1.26
N ASN A 99 5.16 5.39 -2.12
CA ASN A 99 5.41 5.62 -3.53
C ASN A 99 6.59 6.58 -3.76
N ASP A 100 6.78 7.56 -2.87
CA ASP A 100 7.89 8.51 -2.93
C ASP A 100 9.24 7.80 -2.87
N PHE A 101 9.36 6.77 -2.02
CA PHE A 101 10.61 6.03 -1.91
C PHE A 101 10.82 4.98 -3.01
N VAL A 102 9.79 4.60 -3.77
CA VAL A 102 9.89 3.55 -4.80
C VAL A 102 10.99 3.85 -5.82
N ASN A 103 11.07 5.09 -6.31
CA ASN A 103 12.06 5.46 -7.32
C ASN A 103 13.46 5.55 -6.74
N THR A 104 13.61 6.15 -5.55
CA THR A 104 14.86 6.20 -4.80
C THR A 104 15.40 4.79 -4.55
N TYR A 105 14.54 3.88 -4.07
CA TYR A 105 14.90 2.49 -3.83
C TYR A 105 15.34 1.77 -5.10
N LYS A 106 14.63 1.95 -6.23
CA LYS A 106 15.02 1.38 -7.52
C LYS A 106 16.41 1.83 -7.95
N GLN A 107 16.74 3.10 -7.75
CA GLN A 107 18.06 3.65 -8.10
C GLN A 107 19.17 3.06 -7.23
N ILE A 108 18.97 3.02 -5.91
CA ILE A 108 19.96 2.46 -4.97
C ILE A 108 20.19 0.97 -5.26
N LYS A 109 19.12 0.24 -5.53
CA LYS A 109 19.15 -1.20 -5.82
C LYS A 109 19.80 -1.53 -7.16
N PHE A 110 19.79 -0.62 -8.14
CA PHE A 110 20.31 -0.86 -9.48
C PHE A 110 21.76 -1.36 -9.50
N ASN A 111 22.55 -0.96 -8.49
CA ASN A 111 23.96 -1.32 -8.38
C ASN A 111 24.22 -2.65 -7.65
N VAL A 112 23.17 -3.41 -7.30
CA VAL A 112 23.30 -4.68 -6.58
C VAL A 112 23.48 -5.84 -7.56
N ASP A 113 24.56 -6.60 -7.40
CA ASP A 113 24.83 -7.80 -8.20
C ASP A 113 24.16 -9.06 -7.62
N PHE A 114 22.95 -9.35 -8.09
CA PHE A 114 22.18 -10.53 -7.72
C PHE A 114 22.72 -11.87 -8.27
N SER A 115 23.88 -11.89 -8.94
CA SER A 115 24.58 -13.14 -9.27
C SER A 115 25.47 -13.65 -8.14
N THR A 116 25.59 -12.90 -7.03
CA THR A 116 26.49 -13.19 -5.90
C THR A 116 25.78 -13.23 -4.54
N ILE A 117 26.36 -13.93 -3.57
CA ILE A 117 25.87 -13.94 -2.17
C ILE A 117 25.96 -12.52 -1.57
N GLU A 118 27.03 -11.80 -1.88
CA GLU A 118 27.26 -10.45 -1.38
C GLU A 118 26.18 -9.48 -1.87
N GLY A 119 25.71 -9.59 -3.11
CA GLY A 119 24.60 -8.77 -3.60
C GLY A 119 23.29 -9.00 -2.84
N PHE A 120 22.96 -10.25 -2.49
CA PHE A 120 21.80 -10.52 -1.64
C PHE A 120 21.97 -10.00 -0.21
N ARG A 121 23.19 -10.07 0.35
CA ARG A 121 23.51 -9.48 1.65
C ARG A 121 23.40 -7.96 1.62
N GLN A 122 23.97 -7.30 0.62
CA GLN A 122 23.85 -5.86 0.40
C GLN A 122 22.38 -5.46 0.27
N TRP A 123 21.59 -6.21 -0.50
CA TRP A 123 20.16 -5.96 -0.61
C TRP A 123 19.45 -6.05 0.73
N ALA A 124 19.80 -7.02 1.58
CA ALA A 124 19.25 -7.16 2.92
C ALA A 124 19.52 -5.93 3.79
N HIS A 125 20.75 -5.41 3.76
CA HIS A 125 21.11 -4.18 4.47
C HIS A 125 20.32 -2.98 3.94
N LEU A 126 20.20 -2.82 2.62
CA LEU A 126 19.37 -1.74 2.04
C LEU A 126 17.91 -1.79 2.49
N ILE A 127 17.35 -2.98 2.69
CA ILE A 127 15.98 -3.15 3.20
C ILE A 127 15.91 -2.72 4.66
N VAL A 128 16.88 -3.11 5.49
CA VAL A 128 16.92 -2.72 6.90
C VAL A 128 17.15 -1.22 7.05
N ASP A 129 18.08 -0.63 6.29
CA ASP A 129 18.35 0.81 6.30
C ASP A 129 17.11 1.63 5.90
N TYR A 130 16.40 1.19 4.86
CA TYR A 130 15.11 1.77 4.50
C TYR A 130 14.12 1.66 5.67
N ALA A 131 13.98 0.47 6.23
CA ALA A 131 12.98 0.20 7.25
C ALA A 131 13.26 0.95 8.57
N GLN A 132 14.52 1.22 8.90
CA GLN A 132 14.94 2.01 10.06
C GLN A 132 14.86 3.53 9.83
N GLY A 133 14.92 3.97 8.57
CA GLY A 133 14.95 5.39 8.21
C GLY A 133 13.66 5.83 7.51
N PRO A 134 13.68 6.08 6.18
CA PRO A 134 12.53 6.60 5.45
C PRO A 134 11.25 5.76 5.61
N GLY A 135 11.38 4.45 5.66
CA GLY A 135 10.25 3.53 5.83
C GLY A 135 9.59 3.65 7.20
N GLN A 136 10.38 3.85 8.27
CA GLN A 136 9.82 4.11 9.60
C GLN A 136 9.08 5.44 9.63
N ALA A 137 9.67 6.49 9.03
CA ALA A 137 9.01 7.80 8.93
C ALA A 137 7.68 7.74 8.16
N PHE A 138 7.62 6.93 7.09
CA PHE A 138 6.38 6.65 6.37
C PHE A 138 5.34 5.97 7.27
N ILE A 139 5.72 4.92 8.00
CA ILE A 139 4.83 4.23 8.94
C ILE A 139 4.33 5.19 10.01
N ASP A 140 5.22 5.92 10.67
CA ASP A 140 4.87 6.84 11.76
C ASP A 140 3.92 7.94 11.29
N THR A 141 4.12 8.44 10.07
CA THR A 141 3.28 9.49 9.50
C THR A 141 1.93 8.95 9.07
N TYR A 142 1.92 7.87 8.28
CA TYR A 142 0.73 7.45 7.54
C TYR A 142 -0.01 6.27 8.14
N SER A 143 0.36 5.83 9.35
CA SER A 143 -0.46 4.90 10.15
C SER A 143 -1.72 5.57 10.74
N TYR A 144 -1.88 6.89 10.56
CA TYR A 144 -3.04 7.67 10.99
C TYR A 144 -3.82 8.22 9.78
N LEU A 145 -5.08 7.83 9.61
CA LEU A 145 -5.87 8.17 8.41
C LEU A 145 -5.97 9.67 8.09
N PRO A 146 -6.14 10.59 9.06
CA PRO A 146 -6.15 12.02 8.75
C PRO A 146 -4.86 12.55 8.11
N ASN A 147 -3.70 11.92 8.37
CA ASN A 147 -2.46 12.30 7.65
C ASN A 147 -2.51 11.84 6.18
N VAL A 148 -3.16 10.71 5.89
CA VAL A 148 -3.42 10.27 4.51
C VAL A 148 -4.37 11.25 3.82
N LEU A 149 -5.45 11.67 4.48
CA LEU A 149 -6.37 12.67 3.92
C LEU A 149 -5.66 14.01 3.66
N LYS A 150 -4.81 14.46 4.57
CA LYS A 150 -4.01 15.68 4.39
C LYS A 150 -3.12 15.59 3.14
N GLU A 151 -2.50 14.44 2.93
CA GLU A 151 -1.67 14.22 1.75
C GLU A 151 -2.48 14.16 0.46
N MET A 152 -3.66 13.53 0.50
CA MET A 152 -4.62 13.56 -0.62
C MET A 152 -5.02 15.00 -1.00
N ASP A 153 -5.27 15.86 -0.02
CA ASP A 153 -5.63 17.27 -0.24
C ASP A 153 -4.46 18.07 -0.80
N ARG A 154 -3.23 17.82 -0.30
CA ARG A 154 -2.00 18.41 -0.85
C ARG A 154 -1.82 18.04 -2.32
N LEU A 155 -2.00 16.77 -2.67
CA LEU A 155 -1.90 16.28 -4.04
C LEU A 155 -2.94 16.96 -4.94
N GLU A 156 -4.20 17.06 -4.52
CA GLU A 156 -5.25 17.75 -5.29
C GLU A 156 -4.93 19.24 -5.48
N ALA A 157 -4.43 19.93 -4.45
CA ALA A 157 -4.02 21.33 -4.55
C ALA A 157 -2.85 21.54 -5.53
N GLU A 158 -1.99 20.53 -5.71
CA GLU A 158 -0.90 20.51 -6.69
C GLU A 158 -1.33 20.03 -8.09
N GLY A 159 -2.62 19.71 -8.29
CA GLY A 159 -3.13 19.16 -9.55
C GLY A 159 -2.69 17.72 -9.81
N LYS A 160 -2.28 16.99 -8.77
CA LYS A 160 -1.86 15.58 -8.81
C LYS A 160 -3.00 14.64 -8.43
N TYR A 161 -2.80 13.36 -8.74
CA TYR A 161 -3.78 12.31 -8.48
C TYR A 161 -3.52 11.64 -7.12
N TRP A 162 -4.60 11.24 -6.43
CA TRP A 162 -4.51 10.46 -5.19
C TRP A 162 -3.77 9.12 -5.33
N LYS A 163 -3.68 8.57 -6.54
CA LYS A 163 -2.89 7.35 -6.82
C LYS A 163 -1.39 7.49 -6.48
N GLU A 164 -0.90 8.71 -6.24
CA GLU A 164 0.46 8.93 -5.77
C GLU A 164 0.68 8.48 -4.32
N ILE A 165 -0.39 8.29 -3.53
CA ILE A 165 -0.32 7.70 -2.18
C ILE A 165 -1.23 6.47 -2.02
N LEU A 166 -2.39 6.44 -2.68
CA LEU A 166 -3.38 5.38 -2.59
C LEU A 166 -3.10 4.23 -3.57
N VAL A 167 -3.30 3.00 -3.11
CA VAL A 167 -3.18 1.78 -3.94
C VAL A 167 -4.45 1.58 -4.78
N GLY A 168 -4.28 1.05 -5.99
CA GLY A 168 -5.38 0.59 -6.84
C GLY A 168 -5.27 1.06 -8.28
N LEU A 169 -6.24 0.67 -9.10
CA LEU A 169 -6.37 1.14 -10.49
C LEU A 169 -7.35 2.31 -10.58
N ALA A 170 -8.65 2.04 -10.52
CA ALA A 170 -9.68 3.07 -10.37
C ALA A 170 -10.20 3.11 -8.93
N ASP A 171 -10.02 2.01 -8.18
CA ASP A 171 -10.40 1.87 -6.78
C ASP A 171 -9.54 2.68 -5.80
N TYR A 172 -8.50 3.38 -6.27
CA TYR A 172 -7.85 4.38 -5.42
C TYR A 172 -8.82 5.52 -5.09
N ASP A 173 -9.71 5.90 -6.02
CA ASP A 173 -10.76 6.89 -5.74
C ASP A 173 -11.77 6.36 -4.72
N PHE A 174 -12.03 5.05 -4.70
CA PHE A 174 -12.94 4.44 -3.73
C PHE A 174 -12.35 4.57 -2.32
N ARG A 175 -11.07 4.21 -2.17
CA ARG A 175 -10.33 4.40 -0.92
C ARG A 175 -10.33 5.86 -0.49
N GLY A 176 -10.08 6.78 -1.41
CA GLY A 176 -10.05 8.20 -1.10
C GLY A 176 -11.38 8.73 -0.57
N LEU A 177 -12.51 8.35 -1.19
CA LEU A 177 -13.85 8.74 -0.69
C LEU A 177 -14.17 8.10 0.66
N ILE A 178 -13.79 6.83 0.88
CA ILE A 178 -13.96 6.16 2.18
C ILE A 178 -13.14 6.88 3.26
N ILE A 179 -11.87 7.21 2.97
CA ILE A 179 -10.97 7.93 3.90
C ILE A 179 -11.54 9.30 4.23
N SER A 180 -11.96 10.07 3.22
CA SER A 180 -12.59 11.38 3.38
C SER A 180 -13.82 11.29 4.30
N LYS A 181 -14.70 10.30 4.08
CA LYS A 181 -15.86 10.08 4.93
C LYS A 181 -15.50 9.70 6.38
N LEU A 182 -14.53 8.81 6.55
CA LEU A 182 -14.04 8.39 7.88
C LEU A 182 -13.37 9.53 8.66
N CYS A 183 -12.85 10.54 7.97
CA CYS A 183 -12.13 11.67 8.56
C CYS A 183 -12.97 12.94 8.71
N SER A 184 -14.30 12.85 8.69
CA SER A 184 -15.20 14.01 8.83
C SER A 184 -14.86 15.17 7.87
N ASP A 185 -14.40 14.85 6.66
CA ASP A 185 -13.90 15.82 5.70
C ASP A 185 -15.00 16.81 5.26
N PRO A 186 -14.83 18.14 5.49
CA PRO A 186 -15.82 19.13 5.08
C PRO A 186 -15.98 19.23 3.56
N TYR A 187 -15.02 18.75 2.78
CA TYR A 187 -15.04 18.76 1.31
C TYR A 187 -15.52 17.44 0.71
N PHE A 188 -16.05 16.52 1.52
CA PHE A 188 -16.46 15.19 1.08
C PHE A 188 -17.45 15.22 -0.12
N GLU A 189 -18.48 16.07 -0.07
CA GLU A 189 -19.48 16.14 -1.13
C GLU A 189 -18.91 16.69 -2.44
N GLU A 190 -17.97 17.63 -2.38
CA GLU A 190 -17.27 18.16 -3.56
C GLU A 190 -16.40 17.07 -4.20
N LYS A 191 -15.72 16.26 -3.39
CA LYS A 191 -14.94 15.11 -3.86
C LYS A 191 -15.85 14.09 -4.53
N VAL A 192 -17.01 13.75 -3.96
CA VAL A 192 -17.98 12.85 -4.60
C VAL A 192 -18.42 13.39 -5.96
N ALA A 193 -18.79 14.68 -6.05
CA ALA A 193 -19.20 15.29 -7.30
C ALA A 193 -18.09 15.25 -8.37
N SER A 194 -16.84 15.49 -7.98
CA SER A 194 -15.67 15.36 -8.86
C SER A 194 -15.51 13.92 -9.40
N ARG A 195 -15.74 12.90 -8.57
CA ARG A 195 -15.64 11.49 -9.01
C ARG A 195 -16.82 11.05 -9.85
N ASP A 196 -18.02 11.60 -9.63
CA ASP A 196 -19.18 11.38 -10.50
C ASP A 196 -18.85 11.79 -11.95
N GLU A 197 -18.21 12.95 -12.13
CA GLU A 197 -17.76 13.43 -13.43
C GLU A 197 -16.77 12.48 -14.12
N VAL A 198 -15.89 11.84 -13.35
CA VAL A 198 -14.91 10.87 -13.87
C VAL A 198 -15.59 9.54 -14.22
N PHE A 199 -16.27 8.90 -13.26
CA PHE A 199 -16.80 7.55 -13.44
C PHE A 199 -17.93 7.46 -14.46
N TYR A 200 -18.78 8.48 -14.56
CA TYR A 200 -19.91 8.45 -15.51
C TYR A 200 -19.56 8.97 -16.90
N LYS A 201 -18.49 9.76 -17.07
CA LYS A 201 -18.14 10.35 -18.38
C LYS A 201 -16.95 9.71 -19.07
N VAL A 202 -16.07 8.99 -18.35
CA VAL A 202 -14.91 8.31 -18.94
C VAL A 202 -15.32 6.91 -19.42
N PRO A 203 -15.35 6.63 -20.73
CA PRO A 203 -15.85 5.35 -21.25
C PRO A 203 -15.10 4.12 -20.73
N GLN A 204 -13.81 4.26 -20.43
CA GLN A 204 -12.95 3.19 -19.92
C GLN A 204 -13.34 2.74 -18.49
N LEU A 205 -14.13 3.54 -17.78
CA LEU A 205 -14.60 3.23 -16.43
C LEU A 205 -16.00 2.61 -16.39
N LYS A 206 -16.59 2.28 -17.55
CA LYS A 206 -17.95 1.73 -17.64
C LYS A 206 -18.18 0.51 -16.75
N ASP A 207 -17.21 -0.41 -16.69
CA ASP A 207 -17.31 -1.62 -15.87
C ASP A 207 -17.17 -1.36 -14.37
N TRP A 208 -16.66 -0.18 -13.99
CA TRP A 208 -16.54 0.25 -12.60
C TRP A 208 -17.81 0.91 -12.07
N ILE A 209 -18.69 1.43 -12.94
CA ILE A 209 -19.91 2.15 -12.57
C ILE A 209 -20.79 1.37 -11.57
N PRO A 210 -21.07 0.06 -11.75
CA PRO A 210 -21.88 -0.69 -10.78
C PRO A 210 -21.27 -0.73 -9.38
N TYR A 211 -19.94 -0.82 -9.28
CA TYR A 211 -19.21 -0.86 -8.02
C TYR A 211 -19.12 0.54 -7.38
N TYR A 212 -18.95 1.57 -8.20
CA TYR A 212 -18.98 2.96 -7.75
C TYR A 212 -20.36 3.34 -7.19
N ASN A 213 -21.45 2.89 -7.82
CA ASN A 213 -22.80 3.08 -7.27
C ASN A 213 -22.99 2.39 -5.91
N LYS A 214 -22.48 1.16 -5.75
CA LYS A 214 -22.48 0.47 -4.44
C LYS A 214 -21.68 1.24 -3.40
N LEU A 215 -20.51 1.77 -3.76
CA LEU A 215 -19.73 2.64 -2.89
C LEU A 215 -20.55 3.84 -2.44
N LYS A 216 -21.19 4.58 -3.35
CA LYS A 216 -21.99 5.76 -3.01
C LYS A 216 -23.11 5.44 -2.02
N GLU A 217 -23.82 4.33 -2.21
CA GLU A 217 -24.82 3.89 -1.22
C GLU A 217 -24.19 3.54 0.13
N ARG A 218 -23.04 2.85 0.10
CA ARG A 218 -22.33 2.48 1.32
C ARG A 218 -21.78 3.70 2.08
N LEU A 219 -21.31 4.73 1.38
CA LEU A 219 -20.80 5.97 1.97
C LEU A 219 -21.84 6.70 2.82
N LYS A 220 -23.13 6.57 2.52
CA LYS A 220 -24.23 7.20 3.29
C LYS A 220 -24.35 6.67 4.71
N THR A 221 -23.85 5.46 4.99
CA THR A 221 -23.97 4.78 6.29
C THR A 221 -22.62 4.63 7.01
N ILE A 222 -21.56 5.23 6.48
CA ILE A 222 -20.27 5.26 7.17
C ILE A 222 -20.29 6.42 8.16
N GLU A 223 -20.15 6.07 9.43
CA GLU A 223 -19.90 7.04 10.50
C GLU A 223 -18.43 7.47 10.50
N PRO A 224 -18.13 8.76 10.66
CA PRO A 224 -16.77 9.23 10.84
C PRO A 224 -16.13 8.64 12.10
N LEU A 225 -14.84 8.32 12.01
CA LEU A 225 -14.04 7.81 13.12
C LEU A 225 -12.99 8.83 13.59
N TYR A 226 -12.58 9.71 12.68
CA TYR A 226 -11.53 10.68 12.92
C TYR A 226 -12.07 12.09 12.71
N PRO A 227 -11.60 13.06 13.49
CA PRO A 227 -11.85 14.46 13.17
C PRO A 227 -11.10 14.83 11.89
N TYR A 228 -11.62 15.83 11.18
CA TYR A 228 -10.87 16.46 10.12
C TYR A 228 -9.56 17.02 10.69
N TYR A 229 -8.45 16.82 9.97
CA TYR A 229 -7.17 17.37 10.40
C TYR A 229 -7.30 18.90 10.35
N LYS A 230 -7.23 19.54 11.52
CA LYS A 230 -7.14 20.99 11.55
C LYS A 230 -5.69 21.34 11.24
N ASN A 231 -5.46 22.20 10.26
CA ASN A 231 -4.18 22.88 10.14
C ASN A 231 -3.96 23.63 11.46
N VAL A 232 -3.10 23.06 12.32
CA VAL A 232 -2.55 23.76 13.48
C VAL A 232 -1.43 24.65 12.99
#